data_AF-H8YFG8-F1
#
_entry.id   AF-H8YFG8-F1
#
_cell.length_a   1.000
_cell.length_b   1.000
_cell.length_c   1.000
_cell.angle_alpha   90.00
_cell.angle_beta   90.00
_cell.angle_gamma   90.00
#
_symmetry.space_group_name_H-M   'P 1'
#
loop_
_entity.id
_entity.type
_entity.pdbx_description
1 polymer ?
#
loop_
_entity_poly.entity_id
_entity_poly.type
_entity_poly.pdbx_seq_one_letter_code
_entity_poly.pdbx_strand_id
1 'polypeptide(L)'
;FGQVATNFFSSLAISLGCLKCSQLLHQTLLYYNLRWPMELFDTTPLGRIVNRFSKDIDTIDNVLPLNIRVVIGQAYMVLATIVVISLSTPIFLAVIVPIAFLYYF
;
A
#
# COMPACT_ATOMS: atom_id res chain seq x y z
N PHE A 1 -4.85 -13.71 23.65
CA PHE A 1 -3.41 -13.39 23.63
C PHE A 1 -2.77 -13.49 22.23
N GLY A 2 -2.90 -14.60 21.49
CA GLY A 2 -2.27 -14.75 20.16
C GLY A 2 -2.71 -13.72 19.09
N GLN A 3 -4.00 -13.37 19.04
CA GLN A 3 -4.50 -12.35 18.11
C GLN A 3 -3.95 -10.94 18.42
N VAL A 4 -3.74 -10.62 19.70
CA VAL A 4 -3.18 -9.33 20.12
C VAL A 4 -1.69 -9.26 19.74
N ALA A 5 -0.94 -10.33 19.98
CA ALA A 5 0.48 -10.41 19.66
C ALA A 5 0.75 -10.30 18.14
N THR A 6 -0.04 -10.99 17.32
CA THR A 6 0.07 -10.96 15.85
C THR A 6 -0.29 -9.60 15.27
N ASN A 7 -1.34 -8.95 15.79
CA ASN A 7 -1.68 -7.57 15.38
C ASN A 7 -0.61 -6.57 15.80
N PHE A 8 -0.06 -6.70 17.00
CA PHE A 8 1.02 -5.83 17.47
C PHE A 8 2.27 -5.98 16.60
N PHE A 9 2.70 -7.21 16.31
CA PHE A 9 3.83 -7.47 15.43
C PHE A 9 3.61 -6.95 14.00
N SER A 10 2.41 -7.18 13.45
CA SER A 10 2.05 -6.69 12.11
C SER A 10 2.04 -5.17 12.04
N SER A 11 1.52 -4.50 13.09
CA SER A 11 1.53 -3.04 13.19
C SER A 11 2.95 -2.48 13.28
N LEU A 12 3.83 -3.13 14.05
CA LEU A 12 5.23 -2.74 14.13
C LEU A 12 5.95 -2.92 12.80
N ALA A 13 5.75 -4.06 12.12
CA ALA A 13 6.37 -4.33 10.82
C ALA A 13 5.96 -3.29 9.76
N ILE A 14 4.67 -2.96 9.69
CA ILE A 14 4.17 -1.94 8.75
C ILE A 14 4.72 -0.55 9.11
N SER A 15 4.73 -0.18 10.39
CA SER A 15 5.25 1.11 10.84
C SER A 15 6.74 1.29 10.52
N LEU A 16 7.56 0.28 10.83
CA LEU A 16 9.00 0.30 10.51
C LEU A 16 9.25 0.32 8.99
N GLY A 17 8.46 -0.44 8.22
CA GLY A 17 8.53 -0.42 6.77
C GLY A 17 8.19 0.94 6.18
N CYS A 18 7.15 1.60 6.71
CA CYS A 18 6.72 2.92 6.28
C CYS A 18 7.76 4.00 6.58
N LEU A 19 8.34 3.99 7.79
CA LEU A 19 9.44 4.87 8.18
C LEU A 19 10.64 4.74 7.24
N LYS A 20 11.03 3.50 6.90
CA LYS A 20 12.14 3.25 5.98
C LYS A 20 11.83 3.71 4.56
N CYS A 21 10.57 3.55 4.12
CA CYS A 21 10.11 4.01 2.81
C CYS A 21 10.12 5.54 2.71
N SER A 22 9.60 6.23 3.74
CA SER A 22 9.62 7.70 3.86
C SER A 22 11.04 8.26 3.75
N GLN A 23 12.00 7.68 4.49
CA GLN A 23 13.41 8.09 4.43
C GLN A 23 14.02 7.92 3.04
N LEU A 24 13.77 6.79 2.38
CA LEU A 24 14.27 6.52 1.03
C LEU A 24 13.68 7.48 -0.01
N LEU A 25 12.39 7.76 0.09
CA LEU A 25 11.69 8.71 -0.78
C LEU A 25 12.21 10.13 -0.59
N HIS A 26 12.41 10.54 0.66
CA HIS A 26 12.94 11.85 0.98
C HIS A 26 14.35 12.04 0.40
N GLN A 27 15.24 11.05 0.57
CA GLN A 27 16.58 11.07 0.00
C GLN A 27 16.57 11.10 -1.54
N THR A 28 15.72 10.27 -2.15
CA THR A 28 15.59 10.17 -3.61
C THR A 28 15.12 11.50 -4.20
N LEU A 29 14.13 12.13 -3.57
CA LEU A 29 13.57 13.38 -4.06
C LEU A 29 14.51 14.57 -3.82
N LEU A 30 15.23 14.62 -2.69
CA LEU A 30 16.30 15.60 -2.49
C LEU A 30 17.39 15.46 -3.56
N TYR A 31 17.80 14.23 -3.88
CA TYR A 31 18.80 13.97 -4.90
C TYR A 31 18.37 14.45 -6.30
N TYR A 32 17.12 14.23 -6.69
CA TYR A 32 16.60 14.71 -7.97
C TYR A 32 16.38 16.22 -8.01
N ASN A 33 15.90 16.81 -6.92
CA ASN A 33 15.65 18.25 -6.83
C ASN A 33 16.96 19.06 -6.98
N LEU A 34 18.05 18.61 -6.35
CA LEU A 34 19.37 19.25 -6.48
C LEU A 34 19.99 19.18 -7.88
N ARG A 35 19.47 18.31 -8.76
CA ARG A 35 19.96 18.12 -10.13
C ARG A 35 19.07 18.78 -11.19
N TRP A 36 18.00 19.44 -10.79
CA TRP A 36 17.13 20.12 -11.75
C TRP A 36 17.78 21.38 -12.33
N PRO A 37 17.60 21.66 -13.63
CA PRO A 37 18.13 22.85 -14.27
C PRO A 37 17.47 24.10 -13.66
N MET A 38 18.27 25.14 -13.46
CA MET A 38 17.85 26.41 -12.85
C MET A 38 16.62 27.03 -13.57
N GLU A 39 16.49 26.85 -14.89
CA GLU A 39 15.35 27.35 -15.69
C GLU A 39 13.99 26.78 -15.24
N LEU A 40 13.95 25.58 -14.67
CA LEU A 40 12.71 25.01 -14.13
C LEU A 40 12.32 25.65 -12.79
N PHE A 41 13.30 26.11 -12.02
CA PHE A 41 13.10 26.82 -10.75
C PHE A 41 12.61 28.25 -10.96
N ASP A 42 12.92 28.87 -12.10
CA ASP A 42 12.45 30.22 -12.44
C ASP A 42 11.04 30.21 -13.05
N THR A 43 10.64 29.14 -13.73
CA THR A 43 9.32 29.02 -14.39
C THR A 43 8.23 28.46 -13.48
N THR A 44 8.58 27.71 -12.42
CA THR A 44 7.62 27.21 -11.44
C THR A 44 7.90 27.80 -10.06
N PRO A 45 6.91 28.44 -9.41
CA PRO A 45 7.15 29.02 -8.08
C PRO A 45 7.56 27.91 -7.12
N LEU A 46 8.75 28.03 -6.51
CA LEU A 46 9.33 27.09 -5.53
C LEU A 46 8.30 26.58 -4.51
N GLY A 47 7.41 27.46 -4.04
CA GLY A 47 6.32 27.11 -3.12
C GLY A 47 5.33 26.07 -3.66
N ARG A 48 5.05 26.03 -4.96
CA ARG A 48 4.13 25.05 -5.58
C ARG A 48 4.78 23.67 -5.71
N ILE A 49 6.09 23.60 -5.98
CA ILE A 49 6.83 22.34 -5.98
C ILE A 49 6.86 21.77 -4.57
N VAL A 50 7.23 22.57 -3.57
CA VAL A 50 7.27 22.14 -2.16
C VAL A 50 5.89 21.71 -1.68
N ASN A 51 4.82 22.45 -2.02
CA ASN A 51 3.47 22.09 -1.60
C ASN A 51 2.98 20.77 -2.23
N ARG A 52 3.36 20.50 -3.49
CA ARG A 52 3.04 19.23 -4.16
C ARG A 52 3.84 18.08 -3.56
N PHE A 53 5.13 18.29 -3.33
CA PHE A 53 6.02 17.33 -2.68
C PHE A 53 5.59 16.97 -1.27
N SER A 54 5.26 17.96 -0.44
CA SER A 54 4.74 17.74 0.92
C SER A 54 3.44 16.95 0.90
N LYS A 55 2.55 17.21 -0.07
CA LYS A 55 1.29 16.47 -0.23
C LYS A 55 1.51 15.02 -0.68
N ASP A 56 2.45 14.80 -1.59
CA ASP A 56 2.78 13.46 -2.08
C ASP A 56 3.46 12.62 -0.98
N ILE A 57 4.37 13.21 -0.19
CA ILE A 57 4.97 12.56 0.99
C ILE A 57 3.90 12.24 2.04
N ASP A 58 3.04 13.20 2.37
CA ASP A 58 1.97 12.98 3.36
C ASP A 58 1.04 11.82 2.95
N THR A 59 0.74 11.72 1.65
CA THR A 59 -0.06 10.61 1.11
C THR A 59 0.68 9.28 1.24
N ILE A 60 1.98 9.26 0.97
CA ILE A 60 2.79 8.03 1.07
C ILE A 60 2.97 7.59 2.52
N ASP A 61 3.15 8.53 3.45
CA ASP A 61 3.45 8.21 4.84
C ASP A 61 2.18 7.86 5.64
N ASN A 62 1.03 8.45 5.31
CA ASN A 62 -0.21 8.23 6.06
C ASN A 62 -1.21 7.31 5.33
N VAL A 63 -1.39 7.49 4.02
CA VAL A 63 -2.45 6.80 3.26
C VAL A 63 -1.96 5.44 2.76
N LEU A 64 -0.72 5.36 2.25
CA LEU A 64 -0.15 4.10 1.73
C LEU A 64 -0.13 2.96 2.77
N PRO A 65 0.37 3.14 4.02
CA PRO A 65 0.42 2.03 4.98
C PRO A 65 -0.98 1.57 5.40
N LEU A 66 -1.93 2.50 5.50
CA LEU A 66 -3.33 2.18 5.79
C LEU A 66 -3.92 1.31 4.68
N ASN A 67 -3.72 1.72 3.42
CA ASN A 67 -4.22 1.00 2.25
C ASN A 67 -3.56 -0.38 2.13
N ILE A 68 -2.24 -0.49 2.30
CA ILE A 68 -1.53 -1.77 2.28
C ILE A 68 -2.07 -2.71 3.36
N ARG A 69 -2.31 -2.19 4.57
CA ARG A 69 -2.87 -3.00 5.67
C ARG A 69 -4.26 -3.52 5.33
N VAL A 70 -5.11 -2.67 4.74
CA VAL A 70 -6.46 -3.06 4.32
C VAL A 70 -6.40 -4.08 3.18
N VAL A 71 -5.61 -3.85 2.14
CA VAL A 71 -5.48 -4.76 0.98
C VAL A 71 -4.99 -6.14 1.42
N ILE A 72 -3.95 -6.21 2.24
CA ILE A 72 -3.43 -7.48 2.76
C ILE A 72 -4.48 -8.19 3.62
N GLY A 73 -5.17 -7.44 4.49
CA GLY A 73 -6.22 -7.99 5.35
C GLY A 73 -7.40 -8.54 4.55
N GLN A 74 -7.87 -7.80 3.56
CA GLN A 74 -8.97 -8.22 2.69
C GLN A 74 -8.56 -9.40 1.81
N ALA A 75 -7.35 -9.41 1.25
CA ALA A 75 -6.85 -10.54 0.47
C ALA A 75 -6.79 -11.82 1.32
N TYR A 76 -6.28 -11.73 2.56
CA TYR A 76 -6.26 -12.86 3.48
C TYR A 76 -7.67 -13.33 3.84
N MET A 77 -8.59 -12.40 4.12
CA MET A 77 -9.98 -12.73 4.42
C MET A 77 -10.66 -13.45 3.25
N VAL A 78 -10.52 -12.95 2.03
CA VAL A 78 -11.07 -13.59 0.82
C VAL A 78 -10.49 -14.99 0.65
N LEU A 79 -9.17 -15.15 0.73
CA LEU A 79 -8.53 -16.46 0.64
C LEU A 79 -9.03 -17.44 1.72
N ALA A 80 -9.11 -16.98 2.97
CA ALA A 80 -9.60 -17.80 4.08
C ALA A 80 -11.06 -18.23 3.86
N THR A 81 -11.93 -17.31 3.41
CA THR A 81 -13.33 -17.64 3.13
C THR A 81 -13.48 -18.68 2.01
N ILE A 82 -12.72 -18.54 0.91
CA ILE A 82 -12.73 -19.52 -0.18
C ILE A 82 -12.28 -20.90 0.32
N VAL A 83 -11.19 -20.95 1.09
CA VAL A 83 -10.68 -22.21 1.65
C VAL A 83 -11.70 -22.87 2.57
N VAL A 84 -12.27 -22.13 3.54
CA VAL A 84 -13.25 -22.66 4.50
C VAL A 84 -14.51 -23.18 3.80
N ILE A 85 -15.04 -22.43 2.83
CA ILE A 85 -16.24 -22.86 2.09
C ILE A 85 -15.92 -24.10 1.22
N SER A 86 -14.74 -24.14 0.59
CA SER A 86 -14.34 -25.29 -0.23
C SER A 86 -14.21 -26.58 0.56
N LEU A 87 -13.73 -26.50 1.82
CA LEU A 87 -13.63 -27.65 2.72
C LEU A 87 -15.01 -28.09 3.23
N SER A 88 -15.89 -27.14 3.54
CA SER A 88 -17.23 -27.46 4.06
C SER A 88 -18.15 -28.02 2.97
N THR A 89 -18.05 -27.51 1.74
CA THR A 89 -18.92 -27.88 0.61
C THR A 89 -18.10 -27.99 -0.67
N PRO A 90 -17.54 -29.17 -1.01
CA PRO A 90 -16.67 -29.32 -2.17
C PRO A 90 -17.37 -29.03 -3.51
N ILE A 91 -18.72 -29.17 -3.56
CA ILE A 91 -19.54 -28.83 -4.74
C ILE A 91 -19.44 -27.33 -5.10
N PHE A 92 -19.20 -26.46 -4.12
CA PHE A 92 -19.10 -25.00 -4.33
C PHE A 92 -17.95 -24.62 -5.28
N LEU A 93 -16.89 -25.43 -5.32
CA LEU A 93 -15.73 -25.19 -6.17
C LEU A 93 -16.09 -25.23 -7.67
N ALA A 94 -17.07 -26.06 -8.05
CA ALA A 94 -17.55 -26.13 -9.43
C ALA A 94 -18.29 -24.85 -9.87
N VAL A 95 -18.90 -24.10 -8.94
CA VAL A 95 -19.60 -22.84 -9.21
C VAL A 95 -18.63 -21.65 -9.21
N ILE A 96 -17.56 -21.71 -8.44
CA ILE A 96 -16.58 -20.61 -8.34
C ILE A 96 -15.72 -20.47 -9.60
N VAL A 97 -15.39 -21.58 -10.28
CA VAL A 97 -14.59 -21.60 -11.50
C VAL A 97 -15.23 -20.78 -12.64
N PRO A 98 -16.50 -20.96 -13.01
CA PRO A 98 -17.12 -20.15 -14.06
C PRO A 98 -17.26 -18.68 -13.67
N ILE A 99 -17.53 -18.37 -12.39
CA ILE A 99 -17.61 -16.98 -11.90
C ILE A 99 -16.25 -16.30 -11.98
N ALA A 100 -15.17 -16.98 -11.58
CA ALA A 100 -13.81 -16.45 -11.68
C ALA A 100 -13.39 -16.21 -13.13
N PHE A 101 -13.77 -17.11 -14.05
CA PHE A 101 -13.54 -16.93 -15.47
C PHE A 101 -14.28 -15.71 -16.02
N LEU A 102 -15.55 -15.52 -15.63
CA LEU A 102 -16.36 -14.36 -16.03
C LEU A 102 -15.86 -13.05 -15.41
N TYR A 103 -15.26 -13.08 -14.23
CA TYR A 103 -14.68 -11.89 -13.60
C TYR A 103 -13.34 -11.47 -14.23
N TYR A 104 -12.60 -12.44 -14.79
CA TYR A 104 -11.33 -12.18 -15.48
C TYR A 104 -11.53 -11.63 -16.91
N PHE A 105 -12.68 -11.92 -17.52
CA PHE A 105 -13.04 -11.53 -18.88
C PHE A 105 -13.91 -10.26 -18.90
#